data_AF-I2BBY8-F1
#
_entry.id   AF-I2BBY8-F1
#
_cell.length_a   1.000
_cell.length_b   1.000
_cell.length_c   1.000
_cell.angle_alpha   90.00
_cell.angle_beta   90.00
_cell.angle_gamma   90.00
#
_symmetry.space_group_name_H-M   'P 1'
#
loop_
_entity.id
_entity.type
_entity.pdbx_description
1 polymer ?
#
loop_
_entity_poly.entity_id
_entity_poly.type
_entity_poly.pdbx_seq_one_letter_code
_entity_poly.pdbx_strand_id
1 'polypeptide(L)'
;MNFKYSETSSGWVIKSGFEPVGGRYDTKESAVLALNLLTRGEMDQLWMGICGHLEPGFDDSVVISANDIQNFIQEREAISPDNL
;
A
#
# COMPACT_ATOMS: atom_id res chain seq x y z
N MET A 1 -8.53 12.70 9.03
CA MET A 1 -7.06 12.54 9.00
C MET A 1 -6.52 13.32 7.80
N ASN A 2 -5.43 14.06 7.96
CA ASN A 2 -4.81 14.82 6.86
C ASN A 2 -3.65 13.98 6.32
N PHE A 3 -3.88 13.21 5.26
CA PHE A 3 -2.83 12.41 4.62
C PHE A 3 -1.99 13.31 3.73
N LYS A 4 -0.66 13.18 3.83
CA LYS A 4 0.30 13.88 2.97
C LYS A 4 1.05 12.88 2.11
N TYR A 5 1.34 13.28 0.89
CA TYR A 5 2.19 12.52 -0.03
C TYR A 5 3.59 13.13 -0.01
N SER A 6 4.62 12.30 -0.07
CA SER A 6 5.98 12.75 -0.30
C SER A 6 6.62 11.88 -1.36
N GLU A 7 7.20 12.53 -2.36
CA GLU A 7 8.12 11.86 -3.27
C GLU A 7 9.40 11.52 -2.52
N THR A 8 9.96 10.36 -2.84
CA THR A 8 11.23 9.83 -2.36
C THR A 8 12.06 9.44 -3.58
N SER A 9 13.36 9.20 -3.39
CA SER A 9 14.27 8.84 -4.49
C SER A 9 13.86 7.60 -5.27
N SER A 10 13.00 6.74 -4.72
CA SER A 10 12.56 5.50 -5.36
C SER A 10 11.04 5.32 -5.38
N GLY A 11 10.25 6.39 -5.21
CA GLY A 11 8.79 6.32 -5.32
C GLY A 11 8.05 7.28 -4.41
N TRP A 12 6.81 6.97 -4.09
CA TRP A 12 5.89 7.80 -3.31
C TRP A 12 5.56 7.16 -1.97
N VAL A 13 5.48 7.95 -0.90
CA VAL A 13 5.02 7.47 0.41
C VAL A 13 3.82 8.26 0.89
N ILE A 14 2.93 7.57 1.59
CA ILE A 14 1.77 8.15 2.25
C ILE A 14 2.14 8.37 3.71
N LYS A 15 1.91 9.58 4.21
CA LYS A 15 2.21 9.96 5.61
C LYS A 15 0.94 10.37 6.33
N SER A 16 0.76 9.82 7.53
CA SER A 16 -0.22 10.29 8.50
C SER A 16 0.53 10.96 9.65
N GLY A 17 0.59 12.29 9.63
CA GLY A 17 1.48 13.04 10.53
C GLY A 17 2.95 12.83 10.17
N PHE A 18 3.71 12.20 11.07
CA PHE A 18 5.14 11.89 10.87
C PHE A 18 5.38 10.43 10.48
N GLU A 19 4.36 9.57 10.55
CA GLU A 19 4.51 8.14 10.30
C GLU A 19 4.18 7.79 8.83
N PRO A 20 5.02 6.99 8.15
CA PRO A 20 4.66 6.39 6.89
C PRO A 20 3.54 5.35 7.11
N VAL A 21 2.64 5.25 6.14
CA VAL A 21 1.51 4.33 6.16
C VAL A 21 1.57 3.47 4.91
N GLY A 22 1.49 2.15 5.07
CA GLY A 22 1.21 1.26 3.95
C GLY A 22 2.33 1.11 2.93
N GLY A 23 3.56 1.49 3.26
CA GLY A 23 4.74 1.26 2.42
C GLY A 23 5.04 2.37 1.40
N ARG A 24 5.68 1.97 0.29
CA ARG A 24 6.10 2.83 -0.81
C ARG A 24 5.38 2.44 -2.10
N TYR A 25 5.02 3.41 -2.91
CA TYR A 25 4.25 3.27 -4.15
C TYR A 25 5.09 3.69 -5.35
N ASP A 26 4.88 3.06 -6.50
CA ASP A 26 5.64 3.36 -7.72
C ASP A 26 5.33 4.77 -8.26
N THR A 27 4.05 5.17 -8.18
CA THR A 27 3.54 6.45 -8.64
C THR A 27 2.66 7.11 -7.58
N LYS A 28 2.47 8.42 -7.73
CA LYS A 28 1.50 9.18 -6.91
C LYS A 28 0.09 8.63 -7.08
N GLU A 29 -0.27 8.18 -8.28
CA GLU A 29 -1.58 7.62 -8.59
C GLU A 29 -1.84 6.32 -7.82
N SER A 30 -0.87 5.41 -7.74
CA SER A 30 -0.96 4.22 -6.89
C SER A 30 -1.13 4.56 -5.42
N ALA A 31 -0.39 5.56 -4.91
CA ALA A 31 -0.56 6.03 -3.53
C ALA A 31 -1.96 6.61 -3.26
N VAL A 32 -2.49 7.39 -4.19
CA VAL A 32 -3.85 7.93 -4.11
C VAL A 32 -4.90 6.82 -4.19
N LEU A 33 -4.68 5.82 -5.05
CA LEU A 33 -5.57 4.66 -5.19
C LEU A 33 -5.66 3.86 -3.89
N ALA A 34 -4.52 3.55 -3.26
CA ALA A 34 -4.49 2.85 -1.98
C ALA A 34 -5.24 3.63 -0.90
N LEU A 35 -5.03 4.94 -0.82
CA LEU A 35 -5.73 5.79 0.15
C LEU A 35 -7.26 5.84 -0.03
N ASN A 36 -7.73 5.78 -1.28
CA ASN A 36 -9.15 5.85 -1.57
C ASN A 36 -9.87 4.52 -1.35
N LEU A 37 -9.18 3.39 -1.55
CA LEU A 37 -9.80 2.07 -1.60
C LEU A 37 -9.49 1.18 -0.39
N LEU A 38 -8.43 1.50 0.36
CA LEU A 38 -7.95 0.70 1.48
C LEU A 38 -8.00 1.51 2.78
N THR A 39 -8.26 0.83 3.88
CA THR A 39 -8.04 1.36 5.22
C THR A 39 -6.55 1.31 5.58
N ARG A 40 -6.12 2.06 6.61
CA ARG A 40 -4.73 2.03 7.10
C ARG A 40 -4.24 0.59 7.34
N GLY A 41 -5.04 -0.23 8.04
CA GLY A 41 -4.69 -1.61 8.34
C GLY A 41 -4.53 -2.47 7.09
N GLU A 42 -5.32 -2.24 6.05
CA GLU A 42 -5.21 -2.95 4.78
C GLU A 42 -3.98 -2.51 3.98
N MET A 43 -3.63 -1.22 4.00
CA MET A 43 -2.38 -0.77 3.38
C MET A 43 -1.15 -1.38 4.08
N ASP A 44 -1.17 -1.47 5.41
CA ASP A 44 -0.13 -2.16 6.18
C ASP A 44 -0.09 -3.66 5.85
N GLN A 45 -1.23 -4.33 5.69
CA GLN A 45 -1.30 -5.73 5.26
C GLN A 45 -0.78 -5.95 3.84
N LEU A 46 -1.15 -5.07 2.90
CA LEU A 46 -0.64 -5.09 1.53
C LEU A 46 0.89 -4.94 1.52
N TRP A 47 1.39 -3.96 2.26
CA TRP A 47 2.84 -3.76 2.42
C TRP A 47 3.52 -4.97 3.02
N MET A 48 2.96 -5.56 4.09
CA MET A 48 3.48 -6.79 4.69
C MET A 48 3.39 -8.00 3.76
N GLY A 49 2.37 -8.09 2.90
CA GLY A 49 2.25 -9.16 1.91
C GLY A 49 3.34 -9.09 0.83
N ILE A 50 3.65 -7.88 0.38
CA ILE A 50 4.70 -7.62 -0.61
C ILE A 50 6.09 -7.74 0.02
N CYS A 51 6.28 -7.20 1.23
CA CYS A 51 7.55 -7.22 1.95
C CYS A 51 7.81 -8.51 2.73
N GLY A 52 6.81 -9.38 2.90
CA GLY A 52 6.87 -10.59 3.73
C GLY A 52 7.89 -11.64 3.29
N HIS A 53 8.63 -11.37 2.22
CA HIS A 53 9.76 -12.18 1.74
C HIS A 53 11.12 -11.47 1.79
N LEU A 54 11.17 -10.23 2.26
CA LEU A 54 12.38 -9.41 2.28
C LEU A 54 12.88 -9.34 3.73
N GLU A 55 14.17 -9.62 3.91
CA GLU A 55 14.86 -9.46 5.19
C GLU A 55 14.61 -8.05 5.75
N PRO A 56 14.66 -7.84 7.09
CA PRO A 56 14.37 -6.56 7.72
C PRO A 56 15.35 -5.47 7.28
N GLY A 57 14.97 -4.78 6.21
CA GLY A 57 15.56 -3.62 5.61
C GLY A 57 14.51 -3.09 4.66
N PHE A 58 14.22 -1.79 4.71
CA PHE A 58 13.43 -1.16 3.65
C PHE A 58 14.25 -1.29 2.38
N ASP A 59 14.06 -2.35 1.61
CA ASP A 59 14.68 -2.47 0.31
C ASP A 59 14.01 -1.40 -0.55
N ASP A 60 14.75 -0.32 -0.82
CA ASP A 60 14.27 0.85 -1.55
C ASP A 60 13.79 0.51 -2.97
N SER A 61 14.00 -0.73 -3.45
CA SER A 61 13.48 -1.22 -4.73
C SER A 61 12.02 -1.70 -4.69
N VAL A 62 11.46 -1.91 -3.49
CA VAL A 62 10.14 -2.52 -3.34
C VAL A 62 9.09 -1.44 -3.32
N VAL A 63 8.28 -1.44 -4.37
CA VAL A 63 7.21 -0.46 -4.58
C VAL A 63 5.90 -1.18 -4.86
N ILE A 64 4.83 -0.58 -4.35
CA ILE A 64 3.45 -1.01 -4.54
C ILE A 64 2.93 -0.35 -5.81
N SER A 65 2.54 -1.19 -6.76
CA SER A 65 1.94 -0.77 -8.02
C SER A 65 0.42 -0.68 -7.89
N ALA A 66 -0.23 0.02 -8.82
CA ALA A 66 -1.69 0.01 -8.94
C ALA A 66 -2.24 -1.43 -9.08
N ASN A 67 -1.50 -2.31 -9.78
CA ASN A 67 -1.88 -3.71 -9.95
C ASN A 67 -1.89 -4.50 -8.63
N ASP A 68 -0.91 -4.26 -7.75
CA ASP A 68 -0.85 -4.92 -6.44
C ASP A 68 -2.03 -4.52 -5.56
N ILE A 69 -2.41 -3.24 -5.60
CA ILE A 69 -3.59 -2.72 -4.89
C ILE A 69 -4.87 -3.38 -5.43
N GLN A 70 -5.01 -3.49 -6.75
CA GLN A 70 -6.18 -4.13 -7.37
C GLN A 70 -6.26 -5.62 -7.03
N ASN A 71 -5.15 -6.36 -7.12
CA ASN A 71 -5.08 -7.76 -6.73
C ASN A 71 -5.49 -7.96 -5.27
N PHE A 72 -4.95 -7.15 -4.36
CA PHE A 72 -5.31 -7.22 -2.94
C PHE A 72 -6.80 -6.99 -2.69
N ILE A 73 -7.40 -6.01 -3.39
CA ILE A 73 -8.83 -5.75 -3.31
C ILE A 73 -9.63 -6.95 -3.81
N GLN A 74 -9.23 -7.53 -4.95
CA GLN A 74 -9.89 -8.71 -5.51
C GLN A 74 -9.80 -9.92 -4.56
N GLU A 75 -8.65 -10.15 -3.94
CA GLU A 75 -8.47 -11.21 -2.94
C GLU A 75 -9.36 -10.98 -1.72
N ARG A 76 -9.42 -9.75 -1.20
CA ARG A 76 -10.30 -9.37 -0.08
C ARG A 76 -11.78 -9.60 -0.40
N GLU A 77 -12.21 -9.21 -1.59
CA GLU A 77 -13.60 -9.39 -2.04
C GLU A 77 -13.94 -10.87 -2.28
N ALA A 78 -12.99 -11.66 -2.81
CA ALA A 78 -13.15 -13.11 -2.95
C ALA A 78 -13.29 -13.86 -1.62
N ILE A 79 -12.79 -13.28 -0.52
CA ILE A 79 -12.87 -13.84 0.84
C ILE A 79 -14.15 -13.39 1.57
N SER A 80 -14.89 -12.39 1.07
CA SER A 80 -16.16 -11.95 1.66
C SER A 80 -17.30 -12.92 1.31
N PRO A 81 -17.89 -13.65 2.28
CA PRO A 81 -18.80 -14.77 2.02
C PRO A 81 -20.25 -14.38 1.66
N ASP A 82 -20.53 -13.15 1.22
CA ASP A 82 -21.91 -12.69 0.92
C ASP A 82 -22.40 -13.08 -0.50
N ASN A 83 -21.84 -14.16 -1.07
CA ASN A 83 -22.17 -14.63 -2.41
C ASN A 83 -22.36 -16.16 -2.49
N LEU A 84 -22.98 -16.74 -1.45
CA LEU A 84 -23.41 -18.15 -1.36
C LEU A 84 -24.87 -18.28 -0.94
#